data_AF-A0A8T0BCJ2-F1
#
_entry.id   AF-A0A8T0BCJ2-F1
#
_cell.length_a   1.000
_cell.length_b   1.000
_cell.length_c   1.000
_cell.angle_alpha   90.00
_cell.angle_beta   90.00
_cell.angle_gamma   90.00
#
_symmetry.space_group_name_H-M   'P 1'
#
loop_
_entity.id
_entity.type
_entity.pdbx_description
1 polymer ?
#
loop_
_entity_poly.entity_id
_entity_poly.type
_entity_poly.pdbx_seq_one_letter_code
_entity_poly.pdbx_strand_id
1 'polypeptide(L)'
;MTWPDARTYCQTYHTDLASCLNSADNDLLVAIKVVQGDSWIGLHRDMDMWKWSDGTYAPNIPWFPGQPDNYFGSEDCAVVYSGHFYDEQCTNLHYIFCDTISPMRSQILRLQVKSNETGFDPAVQSSILEQMKQKLKEKGMLNYTTVTWKVQPDGNIFHKKINDD
;
A
#
# COMPACT_ATOMS: atom_id res chain seq x y z
N MET A 1 13.57 -11.19 16.18
CA MET A 1 13.06 -10.26 17.21
C MET A 1 11.72 -10.79 17.68
N THR A 2 11.31 -10.51 18.92
CA THR A 2 9.91 -10.75 19.31
C THR A 2 9.00 -9.80 18.52
N TRP A 3 7.72 -10.11 18.37
CA TRP A 3 6.79 -9.21 17.70
C TRP A 3 6.76 -7.79 18.30
N PRO A 4 6.67 -7.59 19.63
CA PRO A 4 6.71 -6.24 20.20
C PRO A 4 8.03 -5.52 19.93
N ASP A 5 9.17 -6.20 20.06
CA ASP A 5 10.48 -5.60 19.75
C ASP A 5 10.58 -5.22 18.27
N ALA A 6 10.05 -6.08 17.38
CA ALA A 6 10.00 -5.85 15.94
C ALA A 6 9.17 -4.61 15.62
N ARG A 7 8.01 -4.46 16.26
CA ARG A 7 7.17 -3.26 16.11
C ARG A 7 7.89 -2.00 16.57
N THR A 8 8.51 -2.03 17.76
CA THR A 8 9.29 -0.91 18.26
C THR A 8 10.42 -0.53 17.29
N TYR A 9 11.11 -1.53 16.73
CA TYR A 9 12.14 -1.30 15.72
C TYR A 9 11.57 -0.60 14.48
N CYS A 10 10.50 -1.14 13.91
CA CYS A 10 9.89 -0.54 12.73
C CYS A 10 9.34 0.87 12.98
N GLN A 11 8.76 1.15 14.15
CA GLN A 11 8.32 2.50 14.50
C GLN A 11 9.48 3.49 14.74
N THR A 12 10.64 2.97 15.15
CA THR A 12 11.84 3.80 15.40
C THR A 12 12.56 4.17 14.10
N TYR A 13 12.66 3.24 13.16
CA TYR A 13 13.49 3.40 11.95
C TYR A 13 12.69 3.48 10.65
N HIS A 14 11.39 3.18 10.69
CA HIS A 14 10.48 3.11 9.55
C HIS A 14 9.11 3.71 9.93
N THR A 15 7.99 3.12 9.49
CA THR A 15 6.64 3.56 9.87
C THR A 15 6.04 2.65 10.94
N ASP A 16 5.79 1.38 10.60
CA ASP A 16 5.32 0.34 11.53
C ASP A 16 5.68 -1.02 10.91
N LEU A 17 5.26 -2.14 11.52
CA LEU A 17 5.30 -3.44 10.86
C LEU A 17 4.41 -3.44 9.61
N ALA A 18 4.77 -4.27 8.63
CA ALA A 18 4.11 -4.33 7.33
C ALA A 18 2.64 -4.77 7.46
N SER A 19 1.74 -3.93 6.96
CA SER A 19 0.33 -4.27 6.76
C SER A 19 0.12 -4.89 5.38
N CYS A 20 -0.92 -5.72 5.25
CA CYS A 20 -1.38 -6.21 3.95
C CYS A 20 -2.82 -5.79 3.69
N LEU A 21 -3.03 -4.91 2.72
CA LEU A 21 -4.34 -4.33 2.44
C LEU A 21 -5.01 -4.98 1.22
N ASN A 22 -4.25 -5.67 0.38
CA ASN A 22 -4.75 -6.32 -0.83
C ASN A 22 -3.89 -7.54 -1.26
N SER A 23 -4.33 -8.29 -2.28
CA SER A 23 -3.62 -9.49 -2.74
C SER A 23 -2.22 -9.23 -3.27
N ALA A 24 -1.95 -8.07 -3.87
CA ALA A 24 -0.61 -7.74 -4.36
C ALA A 24 0.38 -7.50 -3.20
N ASP A 25 -0.08 -6.96 -2.08
CA ASP A 25 0.73 -6.82 -0.86
C ASP A 25 1.08 -8.21 -0.30
N ASN A 26 0.11 -9.15 -0.29
CA ASN A 26 0.35 -10.55 0.08
C ASN A 26 1.44 -11.18 -0.80
N ASP A 27 1.29 -11.08 -2.12
CA ASP A 27 2.24 -11.64 -3.09
C ASP A 27 3.65 -11.08 -2.89
N LEU A 28 3.75 -9.77 -2.58
CA LEU A 28 5.03 -9.12 -2.30
C LEU A 28 5.69 -9.67 -1.02
N LEU A 29 4.94 -9.77 0.08
CA LEU A 29 5.45 -10.30 1.34
C LEU A 29 5.94 -11.75 1.18
N VAL A 30 5.17 -12.57 0.46
CA VAL A 30 5.52 -13.96 0.13
C VAL A 30 6.79 -14.02 -0.72
N ALA A 31 6.94 -13.15 -1.70
CA ALA A 31 8.13 -13.10 -2.55
C ALA A 31 9.40 -12.68 -1.77
N ILE A 32 9.30 -11.65 -0.93
CA ILE A 32 10.46 -11.17 -0.14
C ILE A 32 10.87 -12.21 0.91
N LYS A 33 9.90 -12.91 1.50
CA LYS A 33 10.15 -14.00 2.46
C LYS A 33 11.13 -15.04 1.94
N VAL A 34 11.09 -15.36 0.64
CA VAL A 34 11.99 -16.38 0.04
C VAL A 34 13.46 -16.04 0.26
N VAL A 35 13.80 -14.76 0.31
CA VAL A 35 15.17 -14.26 0.51
C VAL A 35 15.45 -14.00 1.99
N GLN A 36 14.48 -13.47 2.73
CA GLN A 36 14.69 -12.99 4.10
C GLN A 36 14.51 -14.08 5.19
N GLY A 37 13.63 -15.05 4.96
CA GLY A 37 13.17 -15.99 5.97
C GLY A 37 11.84 -15.58 6.61
N ASP A 38 11.34 -16.43 7.51
CA ASP A 38 10.03 -16.23 8.15
C ASP A 38 10.03 -14.94 8.97
N SER A 39 9.04 -14.09 8.72
CA SER A 39 9.07 -12.69 9.15
C SER A 39 7.76 -12.25 9.77
N TRP A 40 7.86 -11.46 10.84
CA TRP A 40 6.73 -10.78 11.45
C TRP A 40 6.11 -9.75 10.50
N ILE A 41 4.78 -9.66 10.56
CA ILE A 41 3.95 -8.63 9.93
C ILE A 41 3.13 -7.90 11.00
N GLY A 42 2.49 -6.80 10.64
CA GLY A 42 1.76 -5.94 11.59
C GLY A 42 0.45 -6.54 12.10
N LEU A 43 0.10 -7.75 11.66
CA LEU A 43 -1.16 -8.41 12.03
C LEU A 43 -1.05 -9.03 13.42
N HIS A 44 -1.98 -8.69 14.30
CA HIS A 44 -2.05 -9.19 15.66
C HIS A 44 -3.51 -9.31 16.15
N ARG A 45 -3.73 -10.16 17.16
CA ARG A 45 -5.02 -10.40 17.80
C ARG A 45 -5.18 -9.47 19.00
N ASP A 46 -6.36 -8.87 19.13
CA ASP A 46 -6.79 -8.13 20.32
C ASP A 46 -8.27 -8.39 20.56
N MET A 47 -8.63 -8.85 21.75
CA MET A 47 -10.01 -9.22 22.11
C MET A 47 -10.69 -10.08 21.03
N ASP A 48 -10.03 -11.17 20.63
CA ASP A 48 -10.47 -12.12 19.59
C ASP A 48 -10.66 -11.54 18.18
N MET A 49 -10.17 -10.32 17.93
CA MET A 49 -10.24 -9.65 16.63
C MET A 49 -8.84 -9.42 16.06
N TRP A 50 -8.65 -9.81 14.81
CA TRP A 50 -7.42 -9.54 14.07
C TRP A 50 -7.40 -8.11 13.53
N LYS A 51 -6.30 -7.40 13.78
CA LYS A 51 -6.07 -6.04 13.31
C LYS A 51 -4.61 -5.83 12.92
N TRP A 52 -4.42 -4.86 12.04
CA TRP A 52 -3.10 -4.35 11.72
C TRP A 52 -2.59 -3.45 12.84
N SER A 53 -1.27 -3.31 12.94
CA SER A 53 -0.62 -2.50 13.98
C SER A 53 -0.93 -1.01 13.86
N ASP A 54 -1.38 -0.56 12.68
CA ASP A 54 -1.94 0.77 12.43
C ASP A 54 -3.38 0.97 12.99
N GLY A 55 -4.00 -0.09 13.49
CA GLY A 55 -5.36 -0.10 14.05
C GLY A 55 -6.47 -0.49 13.06
N THR A 56 -6.14 -0.72 11.79
CA THR A 56 -7.10 -1.11 10.77
C THR A 56 -7.59 -2.54 11.01
N TYR A 57 -8.91 -2.74 10.96
CA TYR A 57 -9.52 -4.06 11.11
C TYR A 57 -9.19 -4.96 9.91
N ALA A 58 -8.92 -6.24 10.17
CA ALA A 58 -8.45 -7.18 9.17
C ALA A 58 -9.40 -8.40 9.02
N PRO A 59 -10.57 -8.25 8.37
CA PRO A 59 -11.57 -9.33 8.29
C PRO A 59 -11.20 -10.47 7.33
N ASN A 60 -10.39 -10.18 6.30
CA ASN A 60 -10.15 -11.09 5.19
C ASN A 60 -8.66 -11.39 5.05
N ILE A 61 -8.10 -12.09 6.04
CA ILE A 61 -6.70 -12.54 6.00
C ILE A 61 -6.62 -13.88 5.27
N PRO A 62 -5.68 -14.04 4.31
CA PRO A 62 -5.46 -15.29 3.59
C PRO A 62 -4.64 -16.26 4.45
N TRP A 63 -5.21 -16.72 5.56
CA TRP A 63 -4.58 -17.72 6.42
C TRP A 63 -4.26 -18.99 5.66
N PHE A 64 -3.17 -19.66 6.06
CA PHE A 64 -2.93 -21.02 5.62
C PHE A 64 -4.10 -21.94 6.04
N PRO A 65 -4.49 -22.94 5.25
CA PRO A 65 -5.53 -23.88 5.65
C PRO A 65 -5.26 -24.50 7.03
N GLY A 66 -6.19 -24.29 7.97
CA GLY A 66 -6.05 -24.73 9.36
C GLY A 66 -5.68 -23.61 10.33
N GLN A 67 -5.29 -22.43 9.83
CA GLN A 67 -4.96 -21.25 10.63
C GLN A 67 -6.11 -20.22 10.63
N PRO A 68 -6.17 -19.33 11.64
CA PRO A 68 -5.37 -19.35 12.86
C PRO A 68 -5.83 -20.47 13.80
N ASP A 69 -4.91 -21.27 14.34
CA ASP A 69 -5.23 -22.41 15.21
C ASP A 69 -5.09 -22.09 16.71
N ASN A 70 -4.49 -20.94 17.03
CA ASN A 70 -4.24 -20.44 18.36
C ASN A 70 -3.62 -21.51 19.27
N TYR A 71 -2.51 -22.11 18.84
CA TYR A 71 -1.87 -23.20 19.56
C TYR A 71 -1.54 -22.80 21.00
N PHE A 72 -1.93 -23.67 21.94
CA PHE A 72 -1.88 -23.43 23.40
C PHE A 72 -2.59 -22.14 23.89
N GLY A 73 -3.38 -21.48 23.05
CA GLY A 73 -4.11 -20.26 23.40
C GLY A 73 -3.22 -19.03 23.54
N SER A 74 -2.09 -18.96 22.84
CA SER A 74 -1.10 -17.89 23.01
C SER A 74 -0.51 -17.34 21.71
N GLU A 75 -1.16 -17.58 20.57
CA GLU A 75 -0.69 -17.15 19.25
C GLU A 75 -1.45 -15.90 18.80
N ASP A 76 -1.05 -14.78 19.38
CA ASP A 76 -1.71 -13.49 19.16
C ASP A 76 -1.00 -12.61 18.12
N CYS A 77 0.05 -13.11 17.48
CA CYS A 77 0.82 -12.40 16.46
C CYS A 77 0.87 -13.21 15.18
N ALA A 78 1.06 -12.57 14.04
CA ALA A 78 1.09 -13.29 12.76
C ALA A 78 2.41 -13.15 12.02
N VAL A 79 2.80 -14.25 11.38
CA VAL A 79 4.05 -14.42 10.65
C VAL A 79 3.76 -14.85 9.21
N VAL A 80 4.60 -14.41 8.28
CA VAL A 80 4.67 -15.02 6.94
C VAL A 80 5.63 -16.20 7.01
N TYR A 81 5.06 -17.40 7.11
CA TYR A 81 5.80 -18.66 7.20
C TYR A 81 5.56 -19.50 5.95
N SER A 82 6.65 -19.96 5.31
CA SER A 82 6.57 -20.76 4.07
C SER A 82 5.62 -20.16 2.99
N GLY A 83 5.58 -18.84 2.88
CA GLY A 83 4.77 -18.11 1.89
C GLY A 83 3.27 -18.04 2.23
N HIS A 84 2.88 -18.33 3.46
CA HIS A 84 1.49 -18.21 3.92
C HIS A 84 1.44 -17.56 5.29
N PHE A 85 0.23 -17.18 5.71
CA PHE A 85 -0.01 -16.48 6.97
C PHE A 85 -0.36 -17.51 8.04
N TYR A 86 0.29 -17.39 9.19
CA TYR A 86 0.08 -18.21 10.39
C TYR A 86 -0.02 -17.28 11.60
N ASP A 87 -0.85 -17.62 12.58
CA ASP A 87 -0.64 -17.10 13.93
C ASP A 87 0.52 -17.82 14.60
N GLU A 88 1.16 -17.12 15.51
CA GLU A 88 2.40 -17.54 16.14
C GLU A 88 2.55 -16.82 17.48
N GLN A 89 3.29 -17.45 18.40
CA GLN A 89 3.52 -16.89 19.72
C GLN A 89 4.37 -15.63 19.59
N CYS A 90 3.85 -14.48 20.06
CA CYS A 90 4.49 -13.17 19.91
C CYS A 90 5.94 -13.09 20.46
N THR A 91 6.31 -13.99 21.38
CA THR A 91 7.64 -14.08 21.98
C THR A 91 8.66 -14.82 21.12
N ASN A 92 8.23 -15.50 20.06
CA ASN A 92 9.14 -16.21 19.14
C ASN A 92 9.99 -15.23 18.32
N LEU A 93 11.15 -15.72 17.86
CA LEU A 93 12.13 -14.90 17.18
C LEU A 93 12.01 -15.09 15.67
N HIS A 94 11.55 -14.04 14.98
CA HIS A 94 11.49 -14.00 13.53
C HIS A 94 12.23 -12.79 12.96
N TYR A 95 12.44 -12.78 11.65
CA TYR A 95 12.79 -11.58 10.91
C TYR A 95 11.59 -10.61 10.89
N ILE A 96 11.73 -9.45 10.25
CA ILE A 96 10.72 -8.40 10.32
C ILE A 96 10.46 -7.80 8.94
N PHE A 97 9.20 -7.60 8.60
CA PHE A 97 8.83 -6.69 7.52
C PHE A 97 8.34 -5.39 8.13
N CYS A 98 9.06 -4.30 7.88
CA CYS A 98 8.59 -2.96 8.22
C CYS A 98 7.88 -2.35 7.01
N ASP A 99 6.74 -1.73 7.25
CA ASP A 99 6.20 -0.77 6.31
C ASP A 99 7.04 0.50 6.35
N THR A 100 7.22 1.08 5.19
CA THR A 100 7.75 2.43 5.05
C THR A 100 6.73 3.21 4.24
N ILE A 101 6.27 4.35 4.76
CA ILE A 101 5.68 5.37 3.91
C ILE A 101 6.76 5.73 2.88
N SER A 102 6.70 5.07 1.72
CA SER A 102 7.47 5.49 0.58
C SER A 102 7.10 6.95 0.36
N PRO A 103 8.05 7.90 0.35
CA PRO A 103 7.72 9.28 0.06
C PRO A 103 6.93 9.24 -1.25
N MET A 104 5.66 9.67 -1.21
CA MET A 104 4.77 9.58 -2.37
C MET A 104 5.54 10.13 -3.56
N ARG A 105 5.89 9.27 -4.52
CA ARG A 105 6.64 9.70 -5.70
C ARG A 105 5.69 10.57 -6.52
N SER A 106 5.76 11.87 -6.32
CA SER A 106 5.05 12.83 -7.16
C SER A 106 5.70 12.79 -8.54
N GLN A 107 4.97 12.25 -9.51
CA GLN A 107 5.37 12.27 -10.91
C GLN A 107 4.50 13.30 -11.64
N ILE A 108 5.14 14.27 -12.28
CA ILE A 108 4.46 15.29 -13.09
C ILE A 108 4.43 14.80 -14.53
N LEU A 109 3.26 14.37 -15.00
CA LEU A 109 3.02 14.07 -16.41
C LEU A 109 2.69 15.37 -17.16
N ARG A 110 3.50 15.72 -18.16
CA ARG A 110 3.20 16.84 -19.07
C ARG A 110 2.39 16.34 -20.25
N LEU A 111 1.24 16.96 -20.50
CA LEU A 111 0.32 16.58 -21.56
C LEU A 111 0.30 17.65 -22.64
N GLN A 112 0.34 17.20 -23.89
CA GLN A 112 0.07 18.06 -25.04
C GLN A 112 -1.21 17.56 -25.71
N VAL A 113 -2.22 18.42 -25.76
CA VAL A 113 -3.52 18.10 -26.36
C VAL A 113 -3.69 18.99 -27.60
N LYS A 114 -4.08 18.39 -28.72
CA LYS A 114 -4.46 19.12 -29.93
C LYS A 114 -5.98 19.27 -29.93
N SER A 115 -6.46 20.51 -29.95
CA SER A 115 -7.88 20.84 -30.07
C SER A 115 -8.05 21.98 -31.07
N ASN A 116 -9.21 22.02 -31.72
CA ASN A 116 -9.59 23.11 -32.62
C ASN A 116 -10.16 24.33 -31.85
N GLU A 117 -10.44 24.17 -30.55
CA GLU A 117 -11.03 25.22 -29.70
C GLU A 117 -10.01 25.87 -28.77
N THR A 118 -10.22 27.15 -28.44
CA THR A 118 -9.28 28.01 -27.70
C THR A 118 -9.42 27.96 -26.18
N GLY A 119 -10.39 27.21 -25.65
CA GLY A 119 -10.60 27.03 -24.21
C GLY A 119 -10.83 25.55 -23.91
N PHE A 120 -10.06 25.00 -22.98
CA PHE A 120 -10.38 23.67 -22.45
C PHE A 120 -11.48 23.82 -21.40
N ASP A 121 -12.73 23.59 -21.81
CA ASP A 121 -13.90 23.53 -20.94
C ASP A 121 -13.63 22.64 -19.71
N PRO A 122 -14.02 23.04 -18.48
CA PRO A 122 -13.95 22.21 -17.29
C PRO A 122 -14.44 20.76 -17.47
N ALA A 123 -15.45 20.52 -18.32
CA ALA A 123 -15.95 19.20 -18.67
C ALA A 123 -14.90 18.35 -19.41
N VAL A 124 -14.14 18.96 -20.34
CA VAL A 124 -13.05 18.28 -21.06
C VAL A 124 -11.90 17.96 -20.10
N GLN A 125 -11.54 18.90 -19.22
CA GLN A 125 -10.51 18.69 -18.19
C GLN A 125 -10.89 17.53 -17.26
N SER A 126 -12.16 17.48 -16.85
CA SER A 126 -12.70 16.40 -16.01
C SER A 126 -12.65 15.07 -16.75
N SER A 127 -13.07 15.03 -18.02
CA SER A 127 -13.04 13.81 -18.84
C SER A 127 -11.62 13.27 -19.03
N ILE A 128 -10.63 14.14 -19.27
CA ILE A 128 -9.22 13.72 -19.38
C ILE A 128 -8.73 13.12 -18.06
N LEU A 129 -9.03 13.76 -16.93
CA LEU A 129 -8.61 13.29 -15.62
C LEU A 129 -9.23 11.92 -15.29
N GLU A 130 -10.52 11.72 -15.58
CA GLU A 130 -11.20 10.45 -15.39
C GLU A 130 -10.63 9.34 -16.30
N GLN A 131 -10.30 9.65 -17.56
CA GLN A 131 -9.62 8.70 -18.44
C GLN A 131 -8.24 8.28 -17.90
N MET A 132 -7.49 9.20 -17.29
CA MET A 132 -6.21 8.87 -16.66
C MET A 132 -6.38 7.95 -15.46
N LYS A 133 -7.34 8.26 -14.58
CA LYS A 133 -7.67 7.41 -13.44
C LYS A 133 -8.05 6.01 -13.92
N GLN A 134 -8.93 5.91 -14.93
CA GLN A 134 -9.35 4.64 -15.49
C GLN A 134 -8.18 3.81 -16.06
N LYS A 135 -7.26 4.42 -16.81
CA LYS A 135 -6.07 3.72 -17.32
C LYS A 135 -5.15 3.24 -16.21
N LEU A 136 -4.97 4.04 -15.15
CA LEU A 136 -4.19 3.61 -13.99
C LEU A 136 -4.87 2.46 -13.24
N LYS A 137 -6.21 2.44 -13.20
CA LYS A 137 -7.00 1.34 -12.64
C LYS A 137 -6.74 0.04 -13.39
N GLU A 138 -6.80 0.09 -14.72
CA GLU A 138 -6.55 -1.06 -15.59
C GLU A 138 -5.11 -1.60 -15.46
N LYS A 139 -4.17 -0.75 -15.02
CA LYS A 139 -2.79 -1.12 -14.72
C LYS A 139 -2.57 -1.54 -13.26
N GLY A 140 -3.63 -1.63 -12.45
CA GLY A 140 -3.55 -2.06 -11.05
C GLY A 140 -2.95 -1.01 -10.11
N MET A 141 -2.88 0.26 -10.51
CA MET A 141 -2.13 1.30 -9.79
C MET A 141 -2.99 2.20 -8.89
N LEU A 142 -4.32 2.08 -8.91
CA LEU A 142 -5.19 3.09 -8.28
C LEU A 142 -5.35 2.99 -6.76
N ASN A 143 -5.06 1.85 -6.11
CA ASN A 143 -5.37 1.69 -4.68
C ASN A 143 -4.66 2.71 -3.79
N TYR A 144 -3.58 3.33 -4.26
CA TYR A 144 -2.78 4.33 -3.54
C TYR A 144 -2.37 5.55 -4.38
N THR A 145 -2.91 5.71 -5.60
CA THR A 145 -2.50 6.78 -6.53
C THR A 145 -3.55 7.89 -6.59
N THR A 146 -3.16 9.10 -6.18
CA THR A 146 -3.96 10.32 -6.39
C THR A 146 -3.54 11.00 -7.69
N VAL A 147 -4.50 11.27 -8.57
CA VAL A 147 -4.28 12.06 -9.80
C VAL A 147 -5.03 13.37 -9.69
N THR A 148 -4.30 14.48 -9.76
CA THR A 148 -4.86 15.84 -9.74
C THR A 148 -4.24 16.70 -10.83
N TRP A 149 -4.96 17.74 -11.23
CA TRP A 149 -4.40 18.80 -12.05
C TRP A 149 -3.42 19.63 -11.24
N LYS A 150 -2.28 19.97 -11.85
CA LYS A 150 -1.41 21.02 -11.35
C LYS A 150 -1.89 22.35 -11.91
N VAL A 151 -2.55 23.13 -11.06
CA VAL A 151 -2.95 24.51 -11.39
C VAL A 151 -1.71 25.40 -11.34
N GLN A 152 -1.49 26.18 -12.41
CA GLN A 152 -0.40 27.14 -12.46
C GLN A 152 -0.76 28.43 -11.69
N PRO A 153 0.21 29.31 -11.39
CA PRO A 153 -0.05 30.54 -10.62
C PRO A 153 -1.10 31.47 -11.23
N ASP A 154 -1.35 31.36 -12.54
CA ASP A 154 -2.37 32.11 -13.28
C ASP A 154 -3.78 31.49 -13.17
N GLY A 155 -3.93 30.40 -12.42
CA GLY A 155 -5.20 29.67 -12.26
C GLY A 155 -5.51 28.70 -13.40
N ASN A 156 -4.69 28.64 -14.46
CA ASN A 156 -4.92 27.78 -15.60
C ASN A 156 -4.17 26.45 -15.49
N ILE A 157 -4.75 25.41 -16.12
CA ILE A 157 -4.15 24.07 -16.20
C ILE A 157 -3.45 23.87 -17.55
N PHE A 158 -4.09 24.34 -18.64
CA PHE A 158 -3.59 24.23 -19.99
C PHE A 158 -3.20 25.59 -20.54
N HIS A 159 -2.05 25.63 -21.22
CA HIS A 159 -1.59 26.79 -21.97
C HIS A 159 -1.57 26.45 -23.45
N LYS A 160 -2.11 27.36 -24.27
CA LYS A 160 -1.95 27.25 -25.72
C LYS A 160 -0.45 27.32 -26.01
N LYS A 161 0.08 26.30 -26.68
CA LYS A 161 1.47 26.34 -27.13
C LYS A 161 1.61 27.48 -28.13
N ILE A 162 2.35 28.52 -27.77
CA ILE A 162 2.78 29.56 -28.69
C ILE A 162 3.97 28.97 -29.45
N ASN A 163 3.91 28.97 -30.77
CA ASN A 163 5.10 28.69 -31.57
C ASN A 163 5.88 30.01 -31.60
N ASP A 164 7.09 29.99 -31.07
CA ASP A 164 8.04 31.07 -31.34
C ASP A 164 8.51 30.89 -32.79
N ASP A 165 8.18 31.87 -33.64
CA ASP A 165 8.67 31.98 -35.02
C ASP A 165 10.17 32.31 -35.04
#